data_AF-A0A316GID7-F1
#
_entry.id   AF-A0A316GID7-F1
#
_cell.length_a   1.000
_cell.length_b   1.000
_cell.length_c   1.000
_cell.angle_alpha   90.00
_cell.angle_beta   90.00
_cell.angle_gamma   90.00
#
_symmetry.space_group_name_H-M   'P 1'
#
loop_
_entity.id
_entity.type
_entity.pdbx_description
1 polymer ?
#
loop_
_entity_poly.entity_id
_entity_poly.type
_entity_poly.pdbx_seq_one_letter_code
_entity_poly.pdbx_strand_id
1 'polypeptide(L)' 'MQHTFFVLKRTVLVGLVFLLSSCALEPWVKPYERDNLADPIMKLSRDAISQNYMHHVYQAREAGRGAEGGSGGGCGCN' A
#
# COMPACT_ATOMS: atom_id res chain seq x y z
N MET A 1 15.21 6.76 -44.27
CA MET A 1 15.98 5.91 -43.33
C MET A 1 16.46 6.70 -42.10
N GLN A 2 17.12 7.87 -42.21
CA GLN A 2 17.61 8.64 -41.04
C GLN A 2 16.52 9.09 -40.04
N HIS A 3 15.34 9.51 -40.52
CA HIS A 3 14.28 10.05 -39.67
C HIS A 3 13.65 9.01 -38.75
N THR A 4 13.53 7.75 -39.18
CA THR A 4 12.96 6.66 -38.36
C THR A 4 13.90 6.28 -37.21
N PHE A 5 15.22 6.31 -37.44
CA PHE A 5 16.21 6.10 -36.37
C PHE A 5 16.18 7.23 -35.32
N PHE A 6 15.98 8.48 -35.73
CA PHE A 6 15.89 9.61 -34.78
C PHE A 6 14.60 9.57 -33.96
N VAL A 7 13.48 9.16 -34.58
CA VAL A 7 12.19 8.96 -33.88
C VAL A 7 12.29 7.81 -32.88
N LEU A 8 12.88 6.67 -33.27
CA LEU A 8 13.07 5.52 -32.37
C LEU A 8 13.99 5.86 -31.19
N LYS A 9 15.08 6.60 -31.43
CA LYS A 9 15.99 7.02 -30.37
C LYS A 9 15.29 7.97 -29.38
N ARG A 10 14.46 8.89 -29.88
CA ARG A 10 13.66 9.81 -29.05
C ARG A 10 12.60 9.08 -28.23
N THR A 11 11.89 8.10 -28.80
CA THR A 11 10.87 7.34 -28.06
C THR A 11 11.47 6.47 -26.97
N VAL A 12 12.63 5.85 -27.21
CA VAL A 12 13.39 5.11 -26.18
C VAL A 12 13.86 6.03 -25.05
N LEU A 13 14.37 7.22 -25.38
CA LEU A 13 14.84 8.18 -24.38
C LEU A 13 13.71 8.70 -23.48
N VAL A 14 12.53 8.95 -24.06
CA VAL A 14 11.33 9.34 -23.30
C VAL A 14 10.84 8.20 -22.42
N GLY A 15 10.80 6.96 -22.92
CA GLY A 15 10.43 5.79 -22.11
C GLY A 15 11.38 5.56 -20.92
N LEU A 16 12.68 5.84 -21.10
CA LEU A 16 13.67 5.73 -20.03
C LEU A 16 13.42 6.72 -18.89
N VAL A 17 13.00 7.96 -19.19
CA VAL A 17 12.70 9.00 -18.17
C VAL A 17 11.47 8.62 -17.34
N PHE A 18 10.46 8.01 -17.94
CA PHE A 18 9.26 7.53 -17.21
C PHE A 18 9.55 6.37 -16.26
N LEU A 19 10.52 5.51 -16.57
CA LEU A 19 10.96 4.45 -15.65
C LEU A 19 11.70 5.02 -14.43
N LEU A 20 12.33 6.18 -14.58
CA LEU A 20 13.08 6.86 -13.52
C LEU A 20 12.20 7.73 -12.61
N SER A 21 10.93 7.99 -12.95
CA SER A 21 10.03 8.88 -12.20
C SER A 21 9.13 8.18 -11.17
N SER A 22 9.37 6.90 -10.84
CA SER A 22 8.58 6.15 -9.86
C SER A 22 9.01 6.38 -8.40
N CYS A 23 10.04 7.19 -8.17
CA CYS A 23 10.44 7.58 -6.83
C CYS A 23 9.76 8.91 -6.48
N ALA A 24 8.53 8.81 -5.95
CA ALA A 24 8.06 9.80 -4.99
C ALA A 24 9.06 9.79 -3.83
N LEU A 25 9.89 10.82 -3.83
CA LEU A 25 10.88 11.17 -2.82
C LEU A 25 10.15 11.77 -1.62
N GLU A 26 10.72 11.59 -0.43
CA GLU A 26 10.11 11.82 0.89
C GLU A 26 9.11 10.73 1.29
N PRO A 27 9.53 9.79 2.14
CA PRO A 27 8.69 8.67 2.47
C PRO A 27 7.88 9.05 3.72
N TRP A 28 6.64 8.56 3.76
CA TRP A 28 5.76 8.40 4.92
C TRP A 28 5.19 9.64 5.63
N VAL A 29 3.91 9.48 6.03
CA VAL A 29 3.23 10.26 7.09
C VAL A 29 4.08 10.20 8.36
N LYS A 30 4.41 11.34 8.98
CA LYS A 30 5.29 11.36 10.16
C LYS A 30 4.73 10.42 11.25
N PRO A 31 5.58 9.77 12.06
CA PRO A 31 5.11 8.77 13.04
C PRO A 31 4.00 9.27 13.97
N TYR A 32 4.03 10.54 14.34
CA TYR A 32 3.03 11.21 15.18
C TYR A 32 1.76 11.65 14.43
N GLU A 33 1.81 11.75 13.10
CA GLU A 33 0.63 12.03 12.26
C GLU A 33 -0.15 10.75 11.94
N ARG A 34 0.43 9.56 12.19
CA ARG A 34 -0.24 8.27 12.00
C ARG A 34 -1.39 8.03 12.96
N ASP A 35 -1.40 8.71 14.12
CA ASP A 35 -2.49 8.62 15.09
C ASP A 35 -3.81 9.16 14.51
N ASN A 36 -3.75 10.12 13.59
CA ASN A 36 -4.93 10.62 12.88
C ASN A 36 -5.62 9.55 12.02
N LEU A 37 -4.89 8.49 11.64
CA LEU A 37 -5.43 7.37 10.88
C LEU A 37 -6.02 6.27 11.80
N ALA A 38 -5.82 6.40 13.12
CA ALA A 38 -6.22 5.44 14.16
C ALA A 38 -7.52 5.82 14.88
N ASP A 39 -8.28 6.80 14.36
CA ASP A 39 -9.46 7.34 15.03
C ASP A 39 -10.43 6.19 15.40
N PRO A 40 -10.86 6.09 16.68
CA PRO A 40 -11.84 5.09 17.11
C PRO A 40 -13.12 5.03 16.27
N ILE A 41 -13.52 6.12 15.61
CA ILE A 41 -14.67 6.16 14.69
C ILE A 41 -14.43 5.34 13.41
N MET A 42 -13.17 5.19 12.98
CA MET A 42 -12.78 4.45 11.78
C MET A 42 -12.65 2.94 12.05
N LYS A 43 -12.94 2.47 13.27
CA LYS A 43 -12.94 1.04 13.59
C LYS A 43 -14.06 0.35 12.82
N LEU A 44 -13.69 -0.64 12.00
CA LEU A 44 -14.63 -1.49 11.26
C LEU A 44 -15.62 -2.23 12.18
N SER A 45 -15.27 -2.38 13.45
CA SER A 45 -16.09 -3.04 14.46
C SER A 45 -16.16 -2.27 15.75
N ARG A 46 -17.32 -2.39 16.40
CA ARG A 46 -17.54 -1.90 17.76
C ARG A 46 -17.00 -2.88 18.82
N ASP A 47 -16.98 -4.17 18.52
CA ASP A 47 -16.47 -5.23 19.39
C ASP A 47 -15.19 -5.83 18.81
N ALA A 48 -14.07 -5.58 19.49
CA ALA A 48 -12.76 -6.07 19.09
C ALA A 48 -12.54 -7.56 19.45
N ILE A 49 -13.19 -8.06 20.50
CA ILE A 49 -13.02 -9.44 20.96
C ILE A 49 -13.68 -10.40 19.98
N SER A 50 -14.93 -10.10 19.62
CA SER A 50 -15.69 -10.89 18.65
C SER A 50 -15.02 -10.89 17.26
N GLN A 51 -14.53 -9.73 16.80
CA GLN A 51 -13.78 -9.64 15.53
C GLN A 51 -12.53 -10.49 15.53
N ASN A 52 -11.71 -10.43 16.57
CA ASN A 52 -10.47 -11.19 16.62
C ASN A 52 -10.73 -12.70 16.59
N TYR A 53 -11.78 -13.14 17.28
CA TYR A 53 -12.23 -14.53 17.20
C TYR A 53 -12.62 -14.95 15.77
N MET A 54 -13.46 -14.15 15.10
CA MET A 54 -13.88 -14.45 13.72
C MET A 54 -12.72 -14.39 12.72
N HIS A 55 -11.78 -13.47 12.93
CA HIS A 55 -10.56 -13.35 12.14
C HIS A 55 -9.73 -14.63 12.18
N HIS A 56 -9.49 -15.21 13.36
CA HIS A 56 -8.81 -16.51 13.47
C HIS A 56 -9.54 -17.63 12.72
N VAL A 57 -10.87 -17.64 12.74
CA VAL A 57 -11.68 -18.62 11.99
C VAL A 57 -11.49 -18.46 10.49
N TYR A 58 -11.50 -17.23 9.96
CA TYR A 58 -11.29 -16.97 8.53
C TYR A 58 -9.87 -17.35 8.09
N GLN A 59 -8.85 -16.97 8.84
CA GLN A 59 -7.46 -17.34 8.54
C GLN A 59 -7.25 -18.86 8.48
N ALA A 60 -7.91 -19.61 9.38
CA ALA A 60 -7.85 -21.06 9.38
C ALA A 60 -8.55 -21.69 8.17
N ARG A 61 -9.64 -21.08 7.69
CA ARG A 61 -10.45 -21.59 6.56
C ARG A 61 -9.88 -21.21 5.21
N GLU A 62 -9.37 -20.00 5.08
CA GLU A 62 -8.90 -19.42 3.82
C GLU A 62 -7.41 -19.70 3.58
N ALA A 63 -6.70 -20.28 4.56
CA ALA A 63 -5.25 -20.45 4.56
C ALA A 63 -4.46 -19.14 4.29
N GLY A 64 -5.12 -17.98 4.44
CA GLY A 64 -4.61 -16.64 4.10
C GLY A 64 -4.05 -15.89 5.31
N ARG A 65 -3.06 -16.46 6.01
CA ARG A 65 -2.46 -15.79 7.18
C ARG A 65 -1.93 -14.40 6.82
N GLY A 66 -2.42 -13.38 7.53
CA GLY A 66 -1.97 -11.99 7.38
C GLY A 66 -2.56 -11.24 6.19
N ALA A 67 -3.58 -11.78 5.51
CA ALA A 67 -4.26 -11.13 4.38
C ALA A 67 -5.25 -10.05 4.82
N GLU A 68 -5.66 -10.03 6.08
CA GLU A 68 -6.70 -9.14 6.61
C GLU A 68 -6.18 -7.79 7.15
N GLY A 69 -4.89 -7.47 7.02
CA GLY A 69 -4.30 -6.28 7.64
C GLY A 69 -3.21 -5.60 6.81
N GLY A 70 -3.59 -4.54 6.09
CA GLY A 70 -2.69 -3.58 5.46
C GLY A 70 -3.04 -2.14 5.87
N SER A 71 -2.11 -1.47 6.56
CA SER A 71 -2.04 0.00 6.68
C SER A 71 -3.31 0.77 7.13
N GLY A 72 -4.08 0.26 8.10
CA GLY A 72 -4.92 1.12 8.95
C GLY A 72 -4.09 1.79 10.04
N GLY A 73 -4.48 2.95 10.56
CA GLY A 73 -3.65 3.77 11.46
C GLY A 73 -3.34 3.21 12.86
N GLY A 74 -3.59 1.93 13.11
CA GLY A 74 -3.06 1.24 14.30
C GLY A 74 -1.57 0.91 14.16
N CYS A 75 -0.99 0.30 15.19
CA CYS A 75 0.44 -0.04 15.24
C CYS A 75 0.93 -1.05 14.17
N GLY A 76 0.07 -1.46 13.23
CA GLY A 76 0.48 -2.19 12.03
C GLY A 76 1.20 -3.50 12.32
N CYS A 77 0.85 -4.18 13.42
CA CYS A 77 1.36 -5.51 13.73
C CYS A 77 0.25 -6.54 13.44
N ASN A 78 0.51 -7.45 12.50
CA ASN A 78 -0.05 -8.80 12.56
C ASN A 78 0.57 -9.55 13.74
#